data_AF-A0A0H2XBR5-F1
#
_entry.id   AF-A0A0H2XBR5-F1
#
_cell.length_a   1.000
_cell.length_b   1.000
_cell.length_c   1.000
_cell.angle_alpha   90.00
_cell.angle_beta   90.00
_cell.angle_gamma   90.00
#
_symmetry.space_group_name_H-M   'P 1'
#
loop_
_entity.id
_entity.type
_entity.pdbx_description
1 polymer ?
#
loop_
_entity_poly.entity_id
_entity_poly.type
_entity_poly.pdbx_seq_one_letter_code
_entity_poly.pdbx_strand_id
1 'polypeptide(L)'
;MSNVLLLRTAKQREELLVDEVLDAAERCIDEIGLSATSFELIAERARLSCGTLLQRFEDKDALVRALLERNYMRAIRQMWLVERPANVHVVDFIAGLLEEWLLQEINIKRTRIDLELHLATLRDPVLAAFMRRQSASLIEHLSALLKRLLRGHADPASSEQEFQARVFAVAAMCGGLHNVMTSGMELNRMHLQLILRESLSGILKSAPV
;
A
#
# COMPACT_ATOMS: atom_id res chain seq x y z
N MET A 1 -6.12 34.16 -16.82
CA MET A 1 -5.87 33.47 -15.54
C MET A 1 -7.13 32.79 -14.94
N SER A 2 -8.37 33.19 -15.29
CA SER A 2 -9.61 32.56 -14.77
C SER A 2 -9.91 31.12 -15.22
N ASN A 3 -9.46 30.70 -16.41
CA ASN A 3 -9.79 29.37 -16.94
C ASN A 3 -8.99 28.24 -16.24
N VAL A 4 -7.76 28.52 -15.81
CA VAL A 4 -6.89 27.56 -15.10
C VAL A 4 -7.38 27.30 -13.67
N LEU A 5 -7.94 28.30 -12.99
CA LEU A 5 -8.55 28.15 -11.67
C LEU A 5 -9.85 27.32 -11.74
N LEU A 6 -10.71 27.59 -12.74
CA LEU A 6 -11.95 26.83 -12.94
C LEU A 6 -11.68 25.36 -13.31
N LEU A 7 -10.72 25.10 -14.21
CA LEU A 7 -10.30 23.74 -14.55
C LEU A 7 -9.69 22.98 -13.36
N ARG A 8 -8.91 23.65 -12.52
CA ARG A 8 -8.39 23.06 -11.28
C ARG A 8 -9.52 22.69 -10.31
N THR A 9 -10.54 23.53 -10.17
CA THR A 9 -11.70 23.21 -9.31
C THR A 9 -12.57 22.08 -9.85
N ALA A 10 -12.74 21.97 -11.17
CA ALA A 10 -13.47 20.87 -11.79
C ALA A 10 -12.73 19.54 -11.62
N LYS A 11 -11.41 19.52 -11.84
CA LYS A 11 -10.57 18.34 -11.62
C LYS A 11 -10.57 17.89 -10.16
N GLN A 12 -10.48 18.82 -9.21
CA GLN A 12 -10.54 18.51 -7.79
C GLN A 12 -11.88 17.91 -7.37
N ARG A 13 -12.99 18.45 -7.88
CA ARG A 13 -14.33 17.88 -7.63
C ARG A 13 -14.46 16.48 -8.20
N GLU A 14 -13.89 16.25 -9.38
CA GLU A 14 -13.87 14.95 -10.01
C GLU A 14 -13.05 13.94 -9.20
N GLU A 15 -11.86 14.32 -8.73
CA GLU A 15 -11.01 13.49 -7.86
C GLU A 15 -11.70 13.15 -6.54
N LEU A 16 -12.32 14.14 -5.88
CA LEU A 16 -13.09 13.92 -4.65
C LEU A 16 -14.24 12.94 -4.87
N LEU A 17 -14.97 13.09 -5.97
CA LEU A 17 -16.08 12.21 -6.29
C LEU A 17 -15.61 10.78 -6.59
N VAL A 18 -14.48 10.61 -7.28
CA VAL A 18 -13.87 9.29 -7.47
C VAL A 18 -13.49 8.67 -6.11
N ASP A 19 -12.88 9.45 -5.21
CA ASP A 19 -12.53 8.95 -3.88
C ASP A 19 -13.77 8.53 -3.07
N GLU A 20 -14.87 9.30 -3.12
CA GLU A 20 -16.15 8.95 -2.47
C GLU A 20 -16.74 7.63 -3.01
N VAL A 21 -16.64 7.41 -4.33
CA VAL A 21 -17.10 6.17 -4.97
C VAL A 21 -16.23 4.99 -4.56
N LEU A 22 -14.90 5.16 -4.56
CA LEU A 22 -13.98 4.10 -4.16
C LEU A 22 -14.12 3.76 -2.67
N ASP A 23 -14.42 4.74 -1.81
CA ASP A 23 -14.75 4.50 -0.40
C ASP A 23 -16.07 3.75 -0.24
N ALA A 24 -17.09 4.06 -1.05
CA ALA A 24 -18.34 3.30 -1.07
C ALA A 24 -18.12 1.86 -1.55
N ALA A 25 -17.29 1.66 -2.58
CA ALA A 25 -16.93 0.34 -3.08
C ALA A 25 -16.18 -0.49 -2.03
N GLU A 26 -15.19 0.08 -1.33
CA GLU A 26 -14.49 -0.62 -0.24
C GLU A 26 -15.45 -1.05 0.87
N ARG A 27 -16.44 -0.21 1.23
CA ARG A 27 -17.46 -0.60 2.22
C ARG A 27 -18.34 -1.76 1.73
N CYS A 28 -18.76 -1.74 0.47
CA CYS A 28 -19.52 -2.85 -0.11
C CYS A 28 -18.69 -4.15 -0.13
N ILE A 29 -17.42 -4.08 -0.55
CA ILE A 29 -16.52 -5.23 -0.60
C ILE A 29 -16.27 -5.79 0.81
N ASP A 30 -16.08 -4.94 1.81
CA ASP A 30 -15.91 -5.37 3.20
C ASP A 30 -17.15 -6.09 3.76
N GLU A 31 -18.35 -5.59 3.42
CA GLU A 31 -19.62 -6.07 3.97
C GLU A 31 -20.13 -7.34 3.28
N ILE A 32 -20.04 -7.42 1.94
CA ILE A 32 -20.67 -8.48 1.15
C ILE A 32 -19.72 -9.18 0.16
N GLY A 33 -18.44 -8.80 0.15
CA GLY A 33 -17.43 -9.33 -0.77
C GLY A 33 -17.46 -8.67 -2.15
N LEU A 34 -16.36 -8.82 -2.90
CA LEU A 34 -16.25 -8.20 -4.21
C LEU A 34 -17.27 -8.79 -5.18
N SER A 35 -17.44 -10.11 -5.19
CA SER A 35 -18.31 -10.79 -6.16
C SER A 35 -19.78 -10.33 -6.07
N ALA A 36 -20.31 -10.11 -4.86
CA ALA A 36 -21.70 -9.66 -4.65
C ALA A 36 -21.90 -8.14 -4.81
N THR A 37 -20.82 -7.36 -4.90
CA THR A 37 -20.88 -5.90 -5.11
C THR A 37 -21.33 -5.56 -6.54
N SER A 38 -22.22 -4.57 -6.70
CA SER A 38 -22.70 -4.03 -7.99
C SER A 38 -22.60 -2.50 -8.06
N PHE A 39 -22.66 -1.93 -9.26
CA PHE A 39 -22.63 -0.47 -9.44
C PHE A 39 -23.85 0.22 -8.84
N GLU A 40 -25.02 -0.42 -8.84
CA GLU A 40 -26.23 0.09 -8.20
C GLU A 40 -26.04 0.25 -6.69
N LEU A 41 -25.49 -0.79 -6.05
CA LEU A 41 -25.23 -0.77 -4.60
C LEU A 41 -24.19 0.28 -4.23
N ILE A 42 -23.12 0.39 -5.02
CA ILE A 42 -22.09 1.42 -4.79
C ILE A 42 -22.68 2.81 -4.98
N ALA A 43 -23.51 3.02 -6.02
CA ALA A 43 -24.13 4.31 -6.29
C ALA A 43 -25.08 4.72 -5.15
N GLU A 44 -25.91 3.80 -4.66
CA GLU A 44 -26.74 4.03 -3.48
C GLU A 44 -25.89 4.44 -2.26
N ARG A 45 -24.82 3.70 -1.99
CA ARG A 45 -23.93 3.95 -0.84
C ARG A 45 -23.08 5.21 -0.96
N ALA A 46 -22.80 5.66 -2.18
CA ALA A 46 -22.15 6.92 -2.50
C ALA A 46 -23.15 8.10 -2.60
N ARG A 47 -24.47 7.84 -2.55
CA ARG A 47 -25.54 8.82 -2.80
C ARG A 47 -25.43 9.46 -4.19
N LEU A 48 -25.13 8.65 -5.20
CA LEU A 48 -25.02 9.01 -6.60
C LEU A 48 -26.02 8.22 -7.46
N SER A 49 -26.19 8.63 -8.71
CA SER A 49 -26.91 7.82 -9.69
C SER A 49 -26.02 6.71 -10.25
N CYS A 50 -26.60 5.54 -10.57
CA CYS A 50 -25.86 4.46 -11.23
C CYS A 50 -25.25 4.95 -12.58
N GLY A 51 -25.96 5.80 -13.31
CA GLY A 51 -25.45 6.43 -14.54
C GLY A 51 -24.18 7.26 -14.32
N THR A 52 -24.07 7.97 -13.19
CA THR A 52 -22.85 8.71 -12.81
C THR A 52 -21.67 7.77 -12.60
N LEU A 53 -21.90 6.58 -12.03
CA LEU A 53 -20.87 5.57 -11.80
C LEU A 53 -20.40 4.94 -13.11
N LEU A 54 -21.34 4.55 -13.98
CA LEU A 54 -21.05 3.92 -15.28
C LEU A 54 -20.33 4.86 -16.25
N GLN A 55 -20.47 6.17 -16.10
CA GLN A 55 -19.65 7.15 -16.84
C GLN A 55 -18.17 7.14 -16.44
N ARG A 56 -17.85 6.69 -15.23
CA ARG A 56 -16.51 6.71 -14.63
C ARG A 56 -15.81 5.38 -14.74
N PHE A 57 -16.56 4.31 -14.52
CA PHE A 57 -16.09 2.94 -14.53
C PHE A 57 -16.90 2.16 -15.55
N GLU A 58 -16.26 1.79 -16.65
CA GLU A 58 -16.88 1.01 -17.73
C GLU A 58 -17.35 -0.37 -17.23
N ASP A 59 -16.54 -0.99 -16.37
CA ASP A 59 -16.79 -2.31 -15.82
C ASP A 59 -16.22 -2.46 -14.40
N LYS A 60 -16.52 -3.62 -13.78
CA LYS A 60 -16.04 -3.97 -12.45
C LYS A 60 -14.52 -4.07 -12.39
N ASP A 61 -13.86 -4.43 -13.48
CA ASP A 61 -12.41 -4.51 -13.55
C ASP A 61 -11.77 -3.12 -13.54
N ALA A 62 -12.39 -2.11 -14.15
CA ALA A 62 -11.98 -0.72 -14.08
C ALA A 62 -12.07 -0.19 -12.64
N LEU A 63 -13.14 -0.55 -11.93
CA LEU A 63 -13.28 -0.25 -10.50
C LEU A 63 -12.18 -0.92 -9.67
N VAL A 64 -11.91 -2.21 -9.91
CA VAL A 64 -10.84 -2.96 -9.23
C VAL A 64 -9.46 -2.36 -9.52
N ARG A 65 -9.17 -2.00 -10.78
CA ARG A 65 -7.93 -1.28 -11.14
C ARG A 65 -7.79 0.02 -10.37
N ALA A 66 -8.84 0.82 -10.29
CA ALA A 66 -8.82 2.09 -9.55
C ALA A 66 -8.60 1.89 -8.05
N LEU A 67 -9.20 0.86 -7.44
CA LEU A 67 -8.94 0.49 -6.03
C LEU A 67 -7.48 0.08 -5.82
N LEU A 68 -6.95 -0.80 -6.68
CA LEU A 68 -5.55 -1.23 -6.65
C LEU A 68 -4.59 -0.04 -6.83
N GLU A 69 -4.90 0.87 -7.75
CA GLU A 69 -4.12 2.10 -7.99
C GLU A 69 -4.14 3.03 -6.78
N ARG A 70 -5.30 3.23 -6.17
CA ARG A 70 -5.43 4.04 -4.96
C ARG A 70 -4.60 3.47 -3.81
N ASN A 71 -4.60 2.15 -3.64
CA ASN A 71 -3.83 1.46 -2.62
C ASN A 71 -2.32 1.65 -2.83
N TYR A 72 -1.86 1.44 -4.06
CA TYR A 72 -0.49 1.68 -4.46
C TYR A 72 -0.05 3.14 -4.25
N MET A 73 -0.87 4.11 -4.66
CA MET A 73 -0.57 5.53 -4.49
C MET A 73 -0.53 5.95 -3.01
N ARG A 74 -1.39 5.37 -2.16
CA ARG A 74 -1.33 5.57 -0.71
C ARG A 74 0.00 5.05 -0.15
N ALA A 75 0.41 3.83 -0.52
CA ALA A 75 1.65 3.22 -0.05
C ALA A 75 2.91 4.02 -0.47
N ILE A 76 3.00 4.44 -1.74
CA ILE A 76 4.14 5.25 -2.20
C ILE A 76 4.19 6.61 -1.52
N ARG A 77 3.03 7.27 -1.36
CA ARG A 77 2.98 8.56 -0.64
C ARG A 77 3.49 8.41 0.79
N GLN A 78 3.08 7.36 1.50
CA GLN A 78 3.59 7.07 2.84
C GLN A 78 5.11 6.92 2.82
N MET A 79 5.68 6.13 1.90
CA MET A 79 7.13 5.96 1.77
C MET A 79 7.87 7.27 1.48
N TRP A 80 7.30 8.14 0.64
CA TRP A 80 7.92 9.41 0.27
C TRP A 80 8.03 10.37 1.45
N LEU A 81 7.00 10.40 2.30
CA LEU A 81 6.91 11.25 3.49
C LEU A 81 7.81 10.79 4.64
N VAL A 82 8.43 9.60 4.55
CA VAL A 82 9.33 9.10 5.59
C VAL A 82 10.62 9.92 5.64
N GLU A 83 10.82 10.63 6.74
CA GLU A 83 12.06 11.35 7.05
C GLU A 83 12.60 10.87 8.40
N ARG A 84 13.85 10.41 8.42
CA ARG A 84 14.51 9.95 9.65
C ARG A 84 15.06 11.15 10.43
N PRO A 85 14.69 11.33 11.71
CA PRO A 85 15.34 12.30 12.57
C PRO A 85 16.83 11.98 12.73
N ALA A 86 17.70 13.00 12.66
CA ALA A 86 19.16 12.81 12.65
C ALA A 86 19.68 12.07 13.90
N ASN A 87 19.02 12.25 15.05
CA ASN A 87 19.39 11.67 16.34
C ASN A 87 18.87 10.24 16.57
N VAL A 88 18.09 9.67 15.64
CA VAL A 88 17.54 8.31 15.78
C VAL A 88 18.35 7.36 14.92
N HIS A 89 18.86 6.29 15.53
CA HIS A 89 19.61 5.27 14.81
C HIS A 89 18.74 4.57 13.74
N VAL A 90 19.32 4.27 12.57
CA VAL A 90 18.57 3.89 11.36
C VAL A 90 17.75 2.61 11.54
N VAL A 91 18.33 1.59 12.19
CA VAL A 91 17.62 0.32 12.42
C VAL A 91 16.44 0.52 13.36
N ASP A 92 16.60 1.33 14.41
CA ASP A 92 15.54 1.61 15.37
C ASP A 92 14.41 2.42 14.74
N PHE A 93 14.76 3.35 13.85
CA PHE A 93 13.79 4.12 13.07
C PHE A 93 12.98 3.23 12.12
N ILE A 94 13.64 2.35 11.35
CA ILE A 94 12.95 1.43 10.42
C ILE A 94 12.08 0.44 11.21
N ALA A 95 12.58 -0.10 12.32
CA ALA A 95 11.81 -0.98 13.20
C ALA A 95 10.53 -0.29 13.70
N GLY A 96 10.65 0.95 14.19
CA GLY A 96 9.50 1.74 14.65
C GLY A 96 8.50 2.05 13.53
N LEU A 97 8.97 2.37 12.33
CA LEU A 97 8.11 2.60 11.17
C LEU A 97 7.31 1.35 10.79
N LEU A 98 7.97 0.18 10.74
CA LEU A 98 7.32 -1.08 10.41
C LEU A 98 6.36 -1.54 11.50
N GLU A 99 6.73 -1.33 12.77
CA GLU A 99 5.86 -1.61 13.91
C GLU A 99 4.60 -0.75 13.87
N GLU A 100 4.73 0.57 13.65
CA GLU A 100 3.59 1.47 13.52
C GLU A 100 2.72 1.08 12.33
N TRP A 101 3.32 0.79 11.18
CA TRP A 101 2.59 0.31 10.01
C TRP A 101 1.82 -0.98 10.31
N LEU A 102 2.46 -1.98 10.93
CA LEU A 102 1.80 -3.23 11.32
C LEU A 102 0.64 -2.97 12.29
N LEU A 103 0.80 -2.11 13.29
CA LEU A 103 -0.24 -1.83 14.27
C LEU A 103 -1.40 -1.00 13.71
N GLN A 104 -1.14 -0.06 12.80
CA GLN A 104 -2.19 0.74 12.15
C GLN A 104 -2.95 -0.08 11.09
N GLU A 105 -2.26 -0.98 10.39
CA GLU A 105 -2.82 -1.80 9.31
C GLU A 105 -3.39 -3.14 9.79
N ILE A 106 -3.35 -3.45 11.09
CA ILE A 106 -4.21 -4.49 11.69
C ILE A 106 -5.63 -3.94 11.70
N ASN A 107 -6.22 -4.00 10.52
CA ASN A 107 -7.60 -3.66 10.27
C ASN A 107 -8.16 -4.83 9.49
N ILE A 108 -8.85 -5.73 10.18
CA ILE A 108 -9.43 -6.94 9.59
C ILE A 108 -10.29 -6.64 8.35
N LYS A 109 -10.90 -5.44 8.31
CA LYS A 109 -11.64 -4.96 7.13
C LYS A 109 -10.72 -4.74 5.95
N ARG A 110 -9.60 -4.07 6.17
CA ARG A 110 -8.61 -3.80 5.13
C ARG A 110 -8.02 -5.09 4.56
N THR A 111 -7.63 -6.01 5.43
CA THR A 111 -7.15 -7.35 5.03
C THR A 111 -8.19 -8.08 4.19
N ARG A 112 -9.48 -8.05 4.58
CA ARG A 112 -10.56 -8.69 3.80
C ARG A 112 -10.67 -8.10 2.40
N ILE A 113 -10.67 -6.77 2.30
CA ILE A 113 -10.70 -6.06 1.00
C ILE A 113 -9.49 -6.45 0.15
N ASP A 114 -8.28 -6.41 0.72
CA ASP A 114 -7.05 -6.70 -0.02
C ASP A 114 -7.02 -8.16 -0.51
N LEU A 115 -7.54 -9.12 0.27
CA LEU A 115 -7.71 -10.52 -0.16
C LEU A 115 -8.71 -10.66 -1.32
N GLU A 116 -9.84 -9.97 -1.27
CA GLU A 116 -10.84 -9.94 -2.36
C GLU A 116 -10.25 -9.36 -3.65
N LEU A 117 -9.53 -8.24 -3.56
CA LEU A 117 -8.84 -7.64 -4.69
C LEU A 117 -7.73 -8.57 -5.21
N HIS A 118 -6.97 -9.21 -4.34
CA HIS A 118 -5.93 -10.15 -4.75
C HIS A 118 -6.53 -11.36 -5.49
N LEU A 119 -7.62 -11.95 -4.98
CA LEU A 119 -8.34 -13.02 -5.66
C LEU A 119 -8.83 -12.59 -7.06
N ALA A 120 -9.29 -11.35 -7.22
CA ALA A 120 -9.65 -10.82 -8.53
C ALA A 120 -8.44 -10.80 -9.48
N THR A 121 -7.26 -10.35 -9.00
CA THR A 121 -6.03 -10.36 -9.82
C THR A 121 -5.56 -11.75 -10.21
N LEU A 122 -5.88 -12.79 -9.42
CA LEU A 122 -5.54 -14.17 -9.75
C LEU A 122 -6.46 -14.78 -10.82
N ARG A 123 -7.64 -14.20 -11.03
CA ARG A 123 -8.65 -14.69 -11.99
C ARG A 123 -8.59 -13.99 -13.34
N ASP A 124 -8.11 -12.74 -13.36
CA ASP A 124 -8.04 -11.92 -14.58
C ASP A 124 -6.58 -11.60 -14.98
N PRO A 125 -6.12 -11.98 -16.19
CA PRO A 125 -4.75 -11.72 -16.65
C PRO A 125 -4.36 -10.24 -16.78
N VAL A 126 -5.31 -9.36 -17.07
CA VAL A 126 -5.07 -7.91 -17.22
C VAL A 126 -4.83 -7.29 -15.85
N LEU A 127 -5.67 -7.64 -14.86
CA LEU A 127 -5.47 -7.26 -13.46
C LEU A 127 -4.18 -7.86 -12.89
N ALA A 128 -3.85 -9.11 -13.22
CA ALA A 128 -2.58 -9.73 -12.82
C ALA A 128 -1.37 -8.94 -13.35
N ALA A 129 -1.40 -8.54 -14.63
CA ALA A 129 -0.34 -7.74 -15.23
C ALA A 129 -0.23 -6.35 -14.59
N PHE A 130 -1.37 -5.71 -14.30
CA PHE A 130 -1.42 -4.43 -13.59
C PHE A 130 -0.82 -4.54 -12.19
N MET A 131 -1.25 -5.54 -11.40
CA MET A 131 -0.73 -5.78 -10.05
C MET A 131 0.77 -6.05 -10.06
N ARG A 132 1.28 -6.88 -10.98
CA ARG A 132 2.74 -7.15 -11.09
C ARG A 132 3.56 -5.88 -11.34
N ARG A 133 3.09 -4.98 -12.20
CA ARG A 133 3.76 -3.69 -12.45
C ARG A 133 3.79 -2.82 -11.20
N GLN A 134 2.67 -2.73 -10.48
CA GLN A 134 2.60 -1.96 -9.24
C GLN A 134 3.48 -2.57 -8.14
N SER A 135 3.49 -3.89 -7.97
CA SER A 135 4.35 -4.57 -7.00
C SER A 135 5.83 -4.35 -7.30
N ALA A 136 6.25 -4.44 -8.57
CA ALA A 136 7.62 -4.15 -8.97
C ALA A 136 8.01 -2.70 -8.62
N SER A 137 7.17 -1.73 -8.98
CA SER A 137 7.43 -0.33 -8.66
C SER A 137 7.40 -0.03 -7.16
N LEU A 138 6.54 -0.69 -6.39
CA LEU A 138 6.52 -0.56 -4.93
C LEU A 138 7.84 -1.01 -4.30
N ILE A 139 8.41 -2.12 -4.80
CA ILE A 139 9.73 -2.60 -4.37
C ILE A 139 10.84 -1.62 -4.76
N GLU A 140 10.78 -1.01 -5.95
CA GLU A 140 11.72 0.04 -6.36
C GLU A 140 11.67 1.25 -5.42
N HIS A 141 10.47 1.69 -5.03
CA HIS A 141 10.29 2.79 -4.07
C HIS A 141 10.78 2.43 -2.67
N LEU A 142 10.53 1.21 -2.21
CA LEU A 142 11.07 0.71 -0.94
C LEU A 142 12.60 0.64 -0.96
N SER A 143 13.18 0.15 -2.06
CA SER A 143 14.64 0.15 -2.28
C SER A 143 15.21 1.57 -2.20
N ALA A 144 14.59 2.54 -2.88
CA ALA A 144 15.01 3.94 -2.84
C ALA A 144 14.90 4.55 -1.44
N LEU A 145 13.82 4.25 -0.71
CA LEU A 145 13.64 4.67 0.67
C LEU A 145 14.74 4.09 1.57
N LEU A 146 14.98 2.78 1.51
CA LEU A 146 16.00 2.12 2.33
C LEU A 146 17.40 2.65 2.01
N LYS A 147 17.74 2.87 0.73
CA LYS A 147 19.00 3.55 0.34
C LYS A 147 19.10 4.94 0.96
N ARG A 148 18.03 5.73 0.89
CA ARG A 148 17.97 7.09 1.48
C ARG A 148 18.20 7.05 3.00
N LEU A 149 17.57 6.11 3.70
CA LEU A 149 17.68 5.97 5.16
C LEU A 149 19.06 5.47 5.60
N LEU A 150 19.67 4.58 4.82
CA LEU A 150 20.97 3.95 5.09
C LEU A 150 22.16 4.78 4.59
N ARG A 151 21.96 6.00 4.05
CA ARG A 151 23.06 6.90 3.70
C ARG A 151 24.02 7.07 4.89
N GLY A 152 25.29 6.74 4.69
CA GLY A 152 26.33 6.73 5.74
C GLY A 152 26.61 5.36 6.38
N HIS A 153 25.79 4.34 6.09
CA HIS A 153 26.03 2.92 6.41
C HIS A 153 26.31 2.13 5.12
N ALA A 154 26.91 2.80 4.13
CA ALA A 154 27.21 2.18 2.85
C ALA A 154 28.45 1.29 2.95
N ASP A 155 28.38 0.10 2.37
CA ASP A 155 29.51 -0.81 2.22
C ASP A 155 29.85 -0.92 0.74
N PRO A 156 31.01 -0.40 0.32
CA PRO A 156 31.50 -0.51 -1.06
C PRO A 156 31.62 -1.96 -1.55
N ALA A 157 31.71 -2.94 -0.65
CA ALA A 157 31.75 -4.35 -0.99
C ALA A 157 30.36 -4.96 -1.22
N SER A 158 29.27 -4.28 -0.83
CA SER A 158 27.92 -4.80 -1.03
C SER A 158 27.47 -4.64 -2.48
N SER A 159 26.96 -5.72 -3.08
CA SER A 159 26.42 -5.66 -4.44
C SER A 159 24.98 -5.13 -4.47
N GLU A 160 24.58 -4.51 -5.58
CA GLU A 160 23.19 -4.08 -5.79
C GLU A 160 22.22 -5.26 -5.70
N GLN A 161 22.62 -6.45 -6.15
CA GLN A 161 21.79 -7.66 -6.12
C GLN A 161 21.55 -8.15 -4.68
N GLU A 162 22.58 -8.13 -3.82
CA GLU A 162 22.44 -8.42 -2.40
C GLU A 162 21.53 -7.41 -1.71
N PHE A 163 21.65 -6.13 -2.07
CA PHE A 163 20.77 -5.11 -1.52
C PHE A 163 19.31 -5.34 -1.92
N GLN A 164 19.04 -5.62 -3.19
CA GLN A 164 17.69 -5.98 -3.63
C GLN A 164 17.16 -7.20 -2.88
N ALA A 165 17.97 -8.24 -2.65
CA ALA A 165 17.56 -9.38 -1.84
C ALA A 165 17.19 -8.99 -0.39
N ARG A 166 17.91 -8.04 0.21
CA ARG A 166 17.58 -7.49 1.54
C ARG A 166 16.27 -6.70 1.51
N VAL A 167 16.02 -5.91 0.47
CA VAL A 167 14.74 -5.20 0.26
C VAL A 167 13.58 -6.19 0.21
N PHE A 168 13.73 -7.27 -0.56
CA PHE A 168 12.73 -8.35 -0.62
C PHE A 168 12.53 -9.03 0.74
N ALA A 169 13.61 -9.28 1.50
CA ALA A 169 13.52 -9.88 2.82
C ALA A 169 12.73 -8.98 3.80
N VAL A 170 12.97 -7.66 3.78
CA VAL A 170 12.18 -6.70 4.59
C VAL A 170 10.71 -6.74 4.17
N ALA A 171 10.41 -6.67 2.87
CA ALA A 171 9.04 -6.70 2.37
C ALA A 171 8.31 -8.01 2.74
N ALA A 172 8.97 -9.16 2.58
CA ALA A 172 8.42 -10.47 2.90
C ALA A 172 8.17 -10.63 4.41
N MET A 173 9.08 -10.16 5.26
CA MET A 173 8.91 -10.15 6.71
C MET A 173 7.68 -9.32 7.12
N CYS A 174 7.52 -8.12 6.56
CA CYS A 174 6.37 -7.26 6.87
C CYS A 174 5.05 -7.88 6.40
N GLY A 175 4.99 -8.37 5.17
CA GLY A 175 3.79 -9.01 4.63
C GLY A 175 3.40 -10.28 5.39
N GLY A 176 4.39 -11.09 5.79
CA GLY A 176 4.18 -12.29 6.60
C GLY A 176 3.66 -11.96 8.00
N LEU A 177 4.27 -10.98 8.68
CA LEU A 177 3.81 -10.52 9.98
C LEU A 177 2.39 -9.95 9.93
N HIS A 178 2.08 -9.11 8.93
CA HIS A 178 0.74 -8.55 8.73
C HIS A 178 -0.30 -9.65 8.58
N ASN A 179 -0.03 -10.65 7.72
CA ASN A 179 -0.92 -11.79 7.53
C ASN A 179 -1.16 -12.57 8.85
N VAL A 180 -0.09 -12.94 9.56
CA VAL A 180 -0.20 -13.66 10.84
C VAL A 180 -1.01 -12.84 11.87
N MET A 181 -0.73 -11.54 12.02
CA MET A 181 -1.42 -10.71 13.00
C MET A 181 -2.92 -10.55 12.70
N THR A 182 -3.29 -10.51 11.41
CA THR A 182 -4.71 -10.43 11.01
C THR A 182 -5.48 -11.74 11.20
N SER A 183 -4.79 -12.86 11.42
CA SER A 183 -5.41 -14.14 11.78
C SER A 183 -5.81 -14.26 13.26
N GLY A 184 -5.61 -13.20 14.06
CA GLY A 184 -5.92 -13.16 15.49
C GLY A 184 -4.72 -13.52 16.40
N MET A 185 -3.54 -13.73 15.81
CA MET A 185 -2.30 -13.96 16.54
C MET A 185 -1.61 -12.63 16.86
N GLU A 186 -1.90 -12.08 18.04
CA GLU A 186 -1.32 -10.80 18.45
C GLU A 186 0.05 -11.00 19.11
N LEU A 187 1.08 -10.36 18.55
CA LEU A 187 2.32 -10.08 19.27
C LEU A 187 2.14 -8.77 20.03
N ASN A 188 2.48 -8.78 21.32
CA ASN A 188 2.51 -7.53 22.06
C ASN A 188 3.52 -6.55 21.42
N ARG A 189 3.25 -5.26 21.57
CA ARG A 189 4.02 -4.18 20.97
C ARG A 189 5.52 -4.27 21.24
N MET A 190 5.88 -4.57 22.49
CA MET A 190 7.26 -4.66 22.94
C MET A 190 8.04 -5.80 22.24
N HIS A 191 7.45 -7.00 22.13
CA HIS A 191 8.08 -8.13 21.46
C HIS A 191 8.15 -7.91 19.94
N LEU A 192 7.13 -7.27 19.35
CA LEU A 192 7.15 -6.89 17.94
C LEU A 192 8.30 -5.92 17.64
N GLN A 193 8.46 -4.88 18.45
CA GLN A 193 9.55 -3.92 18.30
C GLN A 193 10.92 -4.60 18.43
N LEU A 194 11.07 -5.49 19.43
CA LEU A 194 12.32 -6.22 19.66
C LEU A 194 12.68 -7.11 18.47
N ILE A 195 11.75 -7.94 17.98
CA ILE A 195 12.03 -8.87 16.87
C ILE A 195 12.30 -8.14 15.55
N LEU A 196 11.58 -7.03 15.30
CA LEU A 196 11.84 -6.19 14.13
C LEU A 196 13.24 -5.60 14.19
N ARG A 197 13.65 -5.04 15.33
CA ARG A 197 14.97 -4.46 15.51
C ARG A 197 16.09 -5.49 15.30
N GLU A 198 15.99 -6.67 15.92
CA GLU A 198 16.98 -7.73 15.79
C GLU A 198 17.08 -8.25 14.35
N SER A 199 15.93 -8.51 13.72
CA SER A 199 15.86 -8.99 12.34
C SER A 199 16.44 -7.96 11.36
N LEU A 200 16.04 -6.69 11.50
CA LEU A 200 16.54 -5.61 10.64
C LEU A 200 18.02 -5.35 10.85
N SER A 201 18.56 -5.50 12.07
CA SER A 201 20.01 -5.39 12.30
C SER A 201 20.79 -6.46 11.53
N GLY A 202 20.22 -7.66 11.36
CA GLY A 202 20.81 -8.73 10.55
C GLY A 202 20.63 -8.50 9.04
N ILE A 203 19.45 -8.02 8.63
CA ILE A 203 19.08 -7.82 7.22
C ILE A 203 19.71 -6.54 6.65
N LEU A 204 19.86 -5.46 7.42
CA LEU A 204 20.29 -4.14 6.95
C LEU A 204 21.70 -3.78 7.45
N LYS A 205 22.65 -4.69 7.28
CA LYS A 205 24.06 -4.45 7.70
C LYS A 205 24.75 -3.34 6.92
N SER A 206 24.42 -3.18 5.63
CA SER A 206 24.96 -2.13 4.77
C SER A 206 24.17 -1.98 3.46
N ALA A 207 24.17 -0.77 2.89
CA ALA A 207 23.68 -0.49 1.53
C ALA A 207 24.85 -0.33 0.55
N PRO A 208 24.70 -0.62 -0.76
CA PRO A 208 25.70 -0.29 -1.76
C PRO A 208 25.84 1.24 -1.87
N VAL A 209 27.02 1.69 -2.30
CA VAL A 209 27.36 3.12 -2.50
C VAL A 209 26.48 3.75 -3.58
#